data_AF-A0A7V3ATT8-F1
#
_entry.id   AF-A0A7V3ATT8-F1
#
_cell.length_a   1.000
_cell.length_b   1.000
_cell.length_c   1.000
_cell.angle_alpha   90.00
_cell.angle_beta   90.00
_cell.angle_gamma   90.00
#
_symmetry.space_group_name_H-M   'P 1'
#
loop_
_entity.id
_entity.type
_entity.pdbx_description
1 polymer ?
#
loop_
_entity_poly.entity_id
_entity_poly.type
_entity_poly.pdbx_seq_one_letter_code
_entity_poly.pdbx_strand_id
1 'polypeptide(L)'
;KIVYQGKEINFKPPWPRVEFDALFRKETKVDYDTVNQDFLLKKAKELGLEVEQKSPKFEIADEIFKKIIRPKIWQPTFVIHYPLGFQPLAKALDKNPKRLANFQLIVGGTELVNAFSELNDPLEQRKRFEEQQKLFREGYGEAHPFDEDFLEALEYGMPPAAGFGMGIDRLVMILTNSYSLREVILFPTMKPKSS
;
A
#
# COMPACT_ATOMS: atom_id res chain seq x y z
N LYS A 1 6.56 25.38 -3.37
CA LYS A 1 5.20 25.24 -2.81
C LYS A 1 4.23 25.29 -3.97
N ILE A 2 3.16 24.51 -3.92
CA ILE A 2 2.10 24.51 -4.93
C ILE A 2 0.74 24.49 -4.24
N VAL A 3 -0.31 24.92 -4.93
CA VAL A 3 -1.69 24.79 -4.44
C VAL A 3 -2.33 23.60 -5.14
N TYR A 4 -2.82 22.64 -4.36
CA TYR A 4 -3.57 21.48 -4.85
C TYR A 4 -4.91 21.43 -4.13
N GLN A 5 -6.04 21.36 -4.86
CA GLN A 5 -7.40 21.33 -4.30
C GLN A 5 -7.62 22.36 -3.17
N GLY A 6 -7.16 23.60 -3.38
CA GLY A 6 -7.32 24.71 -2.44
C GLY A 6 -6.41 24.68 -1.20
N LYS A 7 -5.46 23.73 -1.11
CA LYS A 7 -4.51 23.64 0.00
C LYS A 7 -3.07 23.70 -0.49
N GLU A 8 -2.21 24.37 0.28
CA GLU A 8 -0.79 24.50 -0.04
C GLU A 8 -0.02 23.21 0.31
N ILE A 9 0.77 22.69 -0.64
CA ILE A 9 1.71 21.59 -0.45
C ILE A 9 3.14 22.12 -0.53
N ASN A 10 3.94 21.80 0.49
CA ASN A 10 5.35 22.17 0.57
C ASN A 10 6.25 20.97 0.29
N PHE A 11 6.88 20.96 -0.88
CA PHE A 11 7.84 19.93 -1.29
C PHE A 11 9.26 20.14 -0.76
N LYS A 12 9.53 21.18 0.04
CA LYS A 12 10.87 21.40 0.62
C LYS A 12 11.23 20.23 1.55
N PRO A 13 12.33 19.49 1.30
CA PRO A 13 12.80 18.43 2.19
C PRO A 13 13.39 19.02 3.49
N PRO A 14 13.54 18.21 4.55
CA PRO A 14 13.20 16.79 4.66
C PRO A 14 11.70 16.54 4.87
N TRP A 15 11.20 15.40 4.37
CA TRP A 15 9.83 14.96 4.61
C TRP A 15 9.78 14.01 5.83
N PRO A 16 8.75 14.11 6.68
CA PRO A 16 8.61 13.23 7.84
C PRO A 16 8.49 11.77 7.41
N ARG A 17 9.06 10.89 8.25
CA ARG A 17 8.89 9.45 8.19
C ARG A 17 8.04 9.02 9.38
N VAL A 18 6.93 8.34 9.12
CA VAL A 18 5.96 7.96 10.15
C VAL A 18 5.63 6.47 10.01
N GLU A 19 5.75 5.74 11.11
CA GLU A 19 5.40 4.32 11.18
C GLU A 19 3.90 4.11 10.88
N PHE A 20 3.57 3.10 10.07
CA PHE A 20 2.19 2.72 9.78
C PHE A 20 1.37 2.54 11.07
N ASP A 21 1.92 1.82 12.05
CA ASP A 21 1.23 1.55 13.32
C ASP A 21 0.96 2.80 14.14
N ALA A 22 1.86 3.79 14.06
CA ALA A 22 1.66 5.05 14.77
C ALA A 22 0.45 5.80 14.20
N LEU A 23 0.33 5.84 12.87
CA LEU A 23 -0.84 6.41 12.20
C LEU A 23 -2.10 5.59 12.48
N PHE A 24 -2.01 4.26 12.36
CA PHE A 24 -3.13 3.35 12.59
C PHE A 24 -3.68 3.51 14.00
N ARG A 25 -2.82 3.48 15.01
CA ARG A 25 -3.19 3.66 16.42
C ARG A 25 -3.76 5.04 16.71
N LYS A 26 -3.14 6.09 16.14
CA LYS A 26 -3.61 7.47 16.32
C LYS A 26 -5.05 7.65 15.85
N GLU A 27 -5.37 7.14 14.66
CA GLU A 27 -6.64 7.36 13.97
C GLU A 27 -7.73 6.36 14.35
N THR A 28 -7.39 5.10 14.64
CA THR A 28 -8.36 4.04 14.93
C THR A 28 -8.49 3.72 16.42
N LYS A 29 -7.51 4.15 17.24
CA LYS A 29 -7.31 3.72 18.65
C LYS A 29 -7.06 2.22 18.82
N VAL A 30 -6.66 1.53 17.75
CA VAL A 30 -6.35 0.11 17.75
C VAL A 30 -4.85 -0.12 17.62
N ASP A 31 -4.31 -1.03 18.43
CA ASP A 31 -2.97 -1.57 18.22
C ASP A 31 -3.06 -2.76 17.27
N TYR A 32 -2.49 -2.63 16.06
CA TYR A 32 -2.62 -3.64 15.01
C TYR A 32 -2.12 -5.01 15.47
N ASP A 33 -1.05 -5.08 16.26
CA ASP A 33 -0.46 -6.37 16.67
C ASP A 33 -1.27 -7.12 17.71
N THR A 34 -2.11 -6.44 18.50
CA THR A 34 -2.82 -7.06 19.62
C THR A 34 -4.19 -7.60 19.23
N VAL A 35 -4.74 -7.18 18.09
CA VAL A 35 -6.08 -7.54 17.63
C VAL A 35 -6.06 -8.65 16.59
N ASN A 36 -7.17 -9.37 16.47
CA ASN A 36 -7.38 -10.37 15.43
C ASN A 36 -8.16 -9.78 14.23
N GLN A 37 -8.35 -10.60 13.18
CA GLN A 37 -9.10 -10.25 11.98
C GLN A 37 -10.54 -9.84 12.31
N ASP A 38 -11.26 -10.60 13.13
CA ASP A 38 -12.66 -10.33 13.48
C ASP A 38 -12.84 -8.98 14.15
N PHE A 39 -11.92 -8.61 15.05
CA PHE A 39 -11.92 -7.31 15.70
C PHE A 39 -11.71 -6.18 14.68
N LEU A 40 -10.73 -6.32 13.79
CA LEU A 40 -10.51 -5.31 12.74
C LEU A 40 -11.70 -5.21 11.78
N LEU A 41 -12.35 -6.33 11.44
CA LEU A 41 -13.53 -6.33 10.59
C LEU A 41 -14.68 -5.56 11.24
N LYS A 42 -14.94 -5.79 12.53
CA LYS A 42 -15.91 -5.00 13.30
C LYS A 42 -15.53 -3.53 13.31
N LYS A 43 -14.24 -3.24 13.50
CA LYS A 43 -13.75 -1.85 13.50
C LYS A 43 -13.93 -1.16 12.15
N ALA A 44 -13.67 -1.86 11.04
CA ALA A 44 -13.90 -1.34 9.70
C ALA A 44 -15.39 -1.01 9.49
N LYS A 45 -16.31 -1.88 9.93
CA LYS A 45 -17.76 -1.64 9.88
C LYS A 45 -18.19 -0.45 10.75
N GLU A 46 -17.65 -0.30 11.95
CA GLU A 46 -17.88 0.89 12.80
C GLU A 46 -17.42 2.19 12.12
N LEU A 47 -16.36 2.13 11.32
CA LEU A 47 -15.84 3.24 10.54
C LEU A 47 -16.61 3.47 9.22
N GLY A 48 -17.69 2.71 8.98
CA GLY A 48 -18.53 2.83 7.78
C GLY A 48 -17.91 2.22 6.52
N LEU A 49 -16.96 1.29 6.67
CA LEU A 49 -16.32 0.60 5.55
C LEU A 49 -17.00 -0.74 5.28
N GLU A 50 -17.25 -0.99 4.00
CA GLU A 50 -17.64 -2.31 3.51
C GLU A 50 -16.38 -3.09 3.16
N VAL A 51 -16.07 -4.10 3.97
CA VAL A 51 -14.94 -5.02 3.76
C VAL A 51 -15.48 -6.44 3.76
N GLU A 52 -14.98 -7.27 2.85
CA GLU A 52 -15.41 -8.66 2.75
C GLU A 52 -15.07 -9.43 4.02
N GLN A 53 -15.98 -10.31 4.46
CA GLN A 53 -15.81 -11.02 5.72
C GLN A 53 -14.57 -11.93 5.75
N LYS A 54 -14.17 -12.44 4.58
CA LYS A 54 -13.00 -13.31 4.42
C LYS A 54 -11.71 -12.55 4.11
N SER A 55 -11.74 -11.21 4.03
CA SER A 55 -10.53 -10.43 3.79
C SER A 55 -9.50 -10.71 4.87
N PRO A 56 -8.23 -10.96 4.49
CA PRO A 56 -7.14 -11.12 5.43
C PRO A 56 -7.02 -9.92 6.38
N LYS A 57 -6.46 -10.15 7.58
CA LYS A 57 -6.24 -9.09 8.57
C LYS A 57 -5.52 -7.85 7.99
N PHE A 58 -4.51 -8.07 7.15
CA PHE A 58 -3.76 -6.99 6.50
C PHE A 58 -4.61 -6.19 5.52
N GLU A 59 -5.48 -6.85 4.74
CA GLU A 59 -6.35 -6.22 3.76
C GLU A 59 -7.37 -5.30 4.44
N ILE A 60 -7.95 -5.74 5.56
CA ILE A 60 -8.86 -4.92 6.35
C ILE A 60 -8.15 -3.66 6.87
N ALA A 61 -6.91 -3.81 7.35
CA ALA A 61 -6.10 -2.68 7.80
C ALA A 61 -5.72 -1.74 6.65
N ASP A 62 -5.45 -2.27 5.47
CA ASP A 62 -5.16 -1.49 4.27
C ASP A 62 -6.38 -0.69 3.82
N GLU A 63 -7.58 -1.27 3.81
CA GLU A 63 -8.81 -0.54 3.49
C GLU A 63 -9.09 0.58 4.49
N ILE A 64 -8.91 0.32 5.79
CA ILE A 64 -8.98 1.38 6.81
C ILE A 64 -7.95 2.48 6.52
N PHE A 65 -6.71 2.11 6.20
CA PHE A 65 -5.66 3.08 5.89
C PHE A 65 -6.03 3.91 4.66
N LYS A 66 -6.37 3.26 3.54
CA LYS A 66 -6.70 3.90 2.25
C LYS A 66 -7.88 4.86 2.34
N LYS A 67 -8.91 4.53 3.13
CA LYS A 67 -10.17 5.28 3.19
C LYS A 67 -10.23 6.29 4.33
N ILE A 68 -9.60 6.01 5.47
CA ILE A 68 -9.72 6.83 6.69
C ILE A 68 -8.44 7.61 6.99
N ILE A 69 -7.27 6.97 6.87
CA ILE A 69 -6.00 7.55 7.34
C ILE A 69 -5.34 8.36 6.23
N ARG A 70 -5.10 7.73 5.07
CA ARG A 70 -4.37 8.29 3.93
C ARG A 70 -4.93 9.63 3.46
N PRO A 71 -6.26 9.85 3.32
CA PRO A 71 -6.81 11.13 2.88
C PRO A 71 -6.50 12.31 3.81
N LYS A 72 -6.13 12.05 5.07
CA LYS A 72 -5.77 13.08 6.05
C LYS A 72 -4.31 13.54 5.92
N ILE A 73 -3.46 12.81 5.21
CA ILE A 73 -2.03 13.09 5.07
C ILE A 73 -1.82 14.05 3.89
N TRP A 74 -1.74 15.35 4.20
CA TRP A 74 -1.69 16.38 3.16
C TRP A 74 -0.28 16.76 2.70
N GLN A 75 0.65 16.95 3.64
CA GLN A 75 2.05 17.24 3.31
C GLN A 75 2.78 15.96 2.90
N PRO A 76 3.84 16.05 2.06
CA PRO A 76 4.63 14.89 1.69
C PRO A 76 5.12 14.15 2.92
N THR A 77 4.74 12.88 3.05
CA THR A 77 5.04 12.05 4.22
C THR A 77 5.38 10.65 3.77
N PHE A 78 6.53 10.14 4.22
CA PHE A 78 6.86 8.74 4.06
C PHE A 78 6.14 7.95 5.17
N VAL A 79 5.20 7.10 4.79
CA VAL A 79 4.63 6.10 5.69
C VAL A 79 5.48 4.84 5.55
N ILE A 80 6.04 4.35 6.65
CA ILE A 80 7.04 3.29 6.64
C ILE A 80 6.59 2.06 7.43
N HIS A 81 7.21 0.93 7.12
CA HIS A 81 7.10 -0.33 7.87
C HIS A 81 5.66 -0.83 8.01
N TYR A 82 5.05 -1.15 6.88
CA TYR A 82 3.72 -1.75 6.86
C TYR A 82 3.75 -3.16 7.44
N PRO A 83 2.61 -3.67 7.95
CA PRO A 83 2.51 -5.06 8.40
C PRO A 83 2.87 -6.07 7.32
N LEU A 84 3.43 -7.21 7.75
CA LEU A 84 3.63 -8.37 6.88
C LEU A 84 2.30 -8.77 6.22
N GLY A 85 2.37 -9.15 4.94
CA GLY A 85 1.21 -9.48 4.10
C GLY A 85 0.75 -8.36 3.18
N PHE A 86 1.04 -7.09 3.49
CA PHE A 86 0.67 -5.95 2.62
C PHE A 86 1.35 -6.00 1.25
N GLN A 87 2.60 -6.45 1.20
CA GLN A 87 3.39 -6.50 -0.03
C GLN A 87 4.19 -7.80 -0.05
N PRO A 88 3.77 -8.80 -0.84
CA PRO A 88 4.38 -10.14 -0.81
C PRO A 88 5.85 -10.12 -1.26
N LEU A 89 6.24 -9.16 -2.10
CA LEU A 89 7.60 -9.02 -2.66
C LEU A 89 8.56 -8.18 -1.79
N ALA A 90 8.08 -7.58 -0.71
CA ALA A 90 8.91 -6.72 0.15
C ALA A 90 9.63 -7.52 1.24
N LYS A 91 10.92 -7.28 1.49
CA LYS A 91 11.62 -7.88 2.64
C LYS A 91 10.93 -7.55 3.96
N ALA A 92 11.01 -8.47 4.90
CA ALA A 92 10.72 -8.17 6.30
C ALA A 92 11.90 -7.41 6.94
N LEU A 93 11.66 -6.65 8.00
CA LEU A 93 12.74 -6.03 8.78
C LEU A 93 13.47 -7.09 9.61
N ASP A 94 14.80 -7.05 9.62
CA ASP A 94 15.63 -7.99 10.39
C ASP A 94 15.28 -8.02 11.88
N LYS A 95 15.02 -6.85 12.47
CA LYS A 95 14.71 -6.70 13.90
C LYS A 95 13.25 -6.94 14.24
N ASN A 96 12.35 -6.84 13.26
CA ASN A 96 10.92 -7.04 13.47
C ASN A 96 10.28 -7.68 12.22
N PRO A 97 10.33 -9.02 12.10
CA PRO A 97 9.82 -9.72 10.92
C PRO A 97 8.31 -9.56 10.66
N LYS A 98 7.55 -9.02 11.63
CA LYS A 98 6.12 -8.69 11.45
C LYS A 98 5.87 -7.42 10.63
N ARG A 99 6.95 -6.72 10.24
CA ARG A 99 6.91 -5.47 9.49
C ARG A 99 7.83 -5.56 8.28
N LEU A 100 7.46 -4.84 7.23
CA LEU A 100 8.16 -4.81 5.96
C LEU A 100 9.21 -3.70 5.93
N ALA A 101 10.30 -3.92 5.21
CA ALA A 101 11.29 -2.91 4.88
C ALA A 101 10.79 -2.05 3.69
N ASN A 102 9.64 -1.39 3.88
CA ASN A 102 8.93 -0.67 2.83
C ASN A 102 8.53 0.76 3.24
N PHE A 103 8.17 1.55 2.24
CA PHE A 103 7.49 2.82 2.45
C PHE A 103 6.54 3.18 1.31
N GLN A 104 5.54 3.99 1.63
CA GLN A 104 4.77 4.76 0.67
C GLN A 104 5.03 6.25 0.86
N LEU A 105 5.17 7.01 -0.22
CA LEU A 105 5.14 8.46 -0.17
C LEU A 105 3.71 8.93 -0.39
N ILE A 106 3.10 9.53 0.64
CA ILE A 106 1.77 10.10 0.57
C ILE A 106 1.88 11.62 0.41
N VAL A 107 1.16 12.18 -0.56
CA VAL A 107 1.11 13.61 -0.85
C VAL A 107 -0.32 14.00 -1.20
N GLY A 108 -0.88 15.06 -0.60
CA GLY A 108 -2.23 15.52 -0.94
C GLY A 108 -3.33 14.47 -0.72
N GLY A 109 -3.14 13.57 0.25
CA GLY A 109 -4.08 12.48 0.54
C GLY A 109 -4.02 11.29 -0.43
N THR A 110 -3.06 11.26 -1.36
CA THR A 110 -2.88 10.17 -2.32
C THR A 110 -1.49 9.56 -2.25
N GLU A 111 -1.38 8.30 -2.65
CA GLU A 111 -0.12 7.57 -2.75
C GLU A 111 0.60 7.96 -4.05
N LEU A 112 1.79 8.54 -3.92
CA LEU A 112 2.63 8.98 -5.02
C LEU A 112 3.73 7.98 -5.36
N VAL A 113 4.35 7.39 -4.34
CA VAL A 113 5.40 6.37 -4.48
C VAL A 113 5.06 5.18 -3.61
N ASN A 114 5.34 3.99 -4.11
CA ASN A 114 5.43 2.77 -3.34
C ASN A 114 6.82 2.17 -3.52
N ALA A 115 7.51 1.81 -2.44
CA ALA A 115 8.89 1.35 -2.49
C ALA A 115 9.19 0.34 -1.38
N PHE A 116 10.12 -0.57 -1.65
CA PHE A 116 10.56 -1.56 -0.68
C PHE A 116 11.96 -2.08 -0.97
N SER A 117 12.59 -2.61 0.06
CA SER A 117 13.74 -3.50 -0.13
C SER A 117 13.23 -4.81 -0.70
N GLU A 118 13.76 -5.21 -1.85
CA GLU A 118 13.28 -6.35 -2.63
C GLU A 118 13.57 -7.67 -1.91
N LEU A 119 12.57 -8.56 -1.85
CA LEU A 119 12.73 -9.91 -1.34
C LEU A 119 13.50 -10.75 -2.36
N ASN A 120 14.77 -11.01 -2.04
CA ASN A 120 15.69 -11.76 -2.88
C ASN A 120 16.01 -13.15 -2.33
N ASP A 121 15.33 -13.60 -1.27
CA ASP A 121 15.42 -14.97 -0.76
C ASP A 121 14.35 -15.83 -1.48
N PRO A 122 14.76 -16.75 -2.38
CA PRO A 122 13.81 -17.55 -3.16
C PRO A 122 12.97 -18.50 -2.28
N LEU A 123 13.52 -18.99 -1.15
CA LEU A 123 12.79 -19.89 -0.26
C LEU A 123 11.67 -19.16 0.47
N GLU A 124 11.96 -17.94 0.92
CA GLU A 124 10.95 -17.07 1.54
C GLU A 124 9.92 -16.59 0.50
N GLN A 125 10.37 -16.21 -0.71
CA GLN A 125 9.46 -15.80 -1.78
C GLN A 125 8.49 -16.92 -2.17
N ARG A 126 8.96 -18.18 -2.24
CA ARG A 126 8.11 -19.36 -2.50
C ARG A 126 7.02 -19.51 -1.44
N LYS A 127 7.38 -19.45 -0.16
CA LYS A 127 6.40 -19.52 0.95
C LYS A 127 5.34 -18.45 0.83
N ARG A 128 5.72 -17.22 0.47
CA ARG A 128 4.78 -16.12 0.30
C ARG A 128 3.84 -16.34 -0.88
N PHE A 129 4.32 -16.88 -1.99
CA PHE A 129 3.44 -17.26 -3.09
C PHE A 129 2.48 -18.40 -2.73
N GLU A 130 2.93 -19.39 -1.94
CA GLU A 130 2.04 -20.44 -1.41
C GLU A 130 0.96 -19.86 -0.48
N GLU A 131 1.32 -18.91 0.38
CA GLU A 131 0.37 -18.18 1.22
C GLU A 131 -0.64 -17.39 0.38
N GLN A 132 -0.19 -16.69 -0.66
CA GLN A 132 -1.07 -15.97 -1.59
C GLN A 132 -2.02 -16.93 -2.34
N GLN A 133 -1.53 -18.09 -2.80
CA GLN A 133 -2.40 -19.12 -3.38
C GLN A 133 -3.45 -19.62 -2.39
N LYS A 134 -3.09 -19.79 -1.11
CA LYS A 134 -4.05 -20.18 -0.07
C LYS A 134 -5.13 -19.11 0.09
N LEU A 135 -4.75 -17.84 0.15
CA LEU A 135 -5.69 -16.71 0.21
C LEU A 135 -6.61 -16.67 -1.01
N PHE A 136 -6.07 -16.91 -2.21
CA PHE A 136 -6.86 -17.01 -3.43
C PHE A 136 -7.93 -18.10 -3.34
N ARG A 137 -7.57 -19.30 -2.87
CA ARG A 137 -8.51 -20.41 -2.67
C ARG A 137 -9.56 -20.11 -1.60
N GLU A 138 -9.24 -19.26 -0.63
CA GLU A 138 -10.16 -18.79 0.40
C GLU A 138 -11.11 -17.67 -0.08
N GLY A 139 -10.88 -17.14 -1.29
CA GLY A 139 -11.74 -16.18 -1.97
C GLY A 139 -11.15 -14.77 -2.13
N TYR A 140 -9.88 -14.55 -1.75
CA TYR A 140 -9.22 -13.27 -1.95
C TYR A 140 -8.74 -13.12 -3.40
N GLY A 141 -9.55 -12.45 -4.23
CA GLY A 141 -9.31 -12.30 -5.67
C GLY A 141 -8.09 -11.47 -6.06
N GLU A 142 -7.56 -10.66 -5.14
CA GLU A 142 -6.38 -9.80 -5.33
C GLU A 142 -5.07 -10.50 -4.90
N ALA A 143 -5.11 -11.78 -4.57
CA ALA A 143 -3.93 -12.55 -4.21
C ALA A 143 -2.90 -12.56 -5.35
N HIS A 144 -1.62 -12.46 -5.00
CA HIS A 144 -0.55 -12.50 -5.99
C HIS A 144 -0.49 -13.89 -6.66
N PRO A 145 -0.39 -13.97 -8.00
CA PRO A 145 -0.24 -15.24 -8.69
C PRO A 145 1.09 -15.91 -8.31
N PHE A 146 1.13 -17.23 -8.40
CA PHE A 146 2.37 -17.98 -8.23
C PHE A 146 3.13 -17.98 -9.56
N ASP A 147 4.39 -17.58 -9.52
CA ASP A 147 5.27 -17.46 -10.70
C ASP A 147 6.54 -18.29 -10.46
N GLU A 148 6.62 -19.45 -11.11
CA GLU A 148 7.75 -20.37 -10.97
C GLU A 148 8.99 -19.84 -11.70
N ASP A 149 8.83 -19.18 -12.85
CA ASP A 149 9.93 -18.62 -13.62
C ASP A 149 10.61 -17.48 -12.85
N PHE A 150 9.82 -16.65 -12.15
CA PHE A 150 10.36 -15.63 -11.25
C PHE A 150 11.14 -16.22 -10.07
N LEU A 151 10.66 -17.33 -9.48
CA LEU A 151 11.37 -18.03 -8.41
C LEU A 151 12.69 -18.62 -8.91
N GLU A 152 12.69 -19.27 -10.07
CA GLU A 152 13.91 -19.80 -10.69
C GLU A 152 14.91 -18.67 -10.93
N ALA A 153 14.46 -17.52 -11.44
CA ALA A 153 15.31 -16.34 -11.63
C ALA A 153 15.95 -15.84 -10.32
N LEU A 154 15.21 -15.87 -9.20
CA LEU A 154 15.76 -15.53 -7.87
C LEU A 154 16.80 -16.54 -7.39
N GLU A 155 16.64 -17.83 -7.71
CA GLU A 155 17.57 -18.91 -7.34
C GLU A 155 18.95 -18.77 -8.00
N TYR A 156 19.03 -18.15 -9.19
CA TYR A 156 20.32 -17.78 -9.81
C TYR A 156 21.06 -16.67 -9.05
N GLY A 157 20.40 -15.98 -8.13
CA GLY A 157 20.99 -15.01 -7.22
C GLY A 157 20.69 -13.56 -7.58
N MET A 158 19.66 -13.01 -6.95
CA MET A 158 19.38 -11.57 -6.97
C MET A 158 20.17 -10.85 -5.86
N PRO A 159 20.97 -9.81 -6.18
CA PRO A 159 21.67 -9.03 -5.15
C PRO A 159 20.68 -8.25 -4.27
N PRO A 160 21.09 -7.77 -3.09
CA PRO A 160 20.27 -6.84 -2.31
C PRO A 160 19.91 -5.62 -3.17
N ALA A 161 18.62 -5.38 -3.35
CA ALA A 161 18.09 -4.30 -4.16
C ALA A 161 16.94 -3.58 -3.45
N ALA A 162 16.63 -2.37 -3.92
CA ALA A 162 15.44 -1.63 -3.54
C ALA A 162 14.74 -1.15 -4.82
N GLY A 163 13.44 -1.44 -4.91
CA GLY A 163 12.58 -0.98 -5.99
C GLY A 163 11.67 0.13 -5.52
N PHE A 164 11.27 0.98 -6.46
CA PHE A 164 10.16 1.91 -6.25
C PHE A 164 9.33 2.05 -7.53
N GLY A 165 8.02 2.22 -7.35
CA GLY A 165 7.09 2.64 -8.38
C GLY A 165 6.56 4.03 -8.04
N MET A 166 6.46 4.91 -9.04
CA MET A 166 5.90 6.26 -8.89
C MET A 166 4.72 6.45 -9.83
N GLY A 167 3.60 6.93 -9.30
CA GLY A 167 2.44 7.29 -10.09
C GLY A 167 2.65 8.60 -10.83
N ILE A 168 3.14 8.56 -12.07
CA ILE A 168 3.42 9.75 -12.88
C ILE A 168 2.15 10.58 -13.10
N ASP A 169 1.01 9.95 -13.41
CA ASP A 169 -0.25 10.68 -13.60
C ASP A 169 -0.67 11.41 -12.32
N ARG A 170 -0.50 10.79 -11.15
CA ARG A 170 -0.79 11.42 -9.85
C ARG A 170 0.18 12.56 -9.55
N LEU A 171 1.46 12.42 -9.90
CA LEU A 171 2.43 13.50 -9.80
C LEU A 171 1.99 14.70 -10.64
N VAL A 172 1.66 14.46 -11.91
CA VAL A 172 1.20 15.50 -12.82
C VAL A 172 -0.06 16.15 -12.27
N MET A 173 -1.06 15.38 -11.84
CA MET A 173 -2.30 15.92 -11.25
C MET A 173 -2.03 16.89 -10.10
N ILE A 174 -1.12 16.51 -9.19
CA ILE A 174 -0.77 17.35 -8.06
C ILE A 174 -0.10 18.65 -8.54
N LEU A 175 0.86 18.54 -9.47
CA LEU A 175 1.61 19.69 -10.00
C LEU A 175 0.75 20.63 -10.84
N THR A 176 -0.26 20.12 -11.53
CA THR A 176 -1.16 20.89 -12.42
C THR A 176 -2.46 21.33 -11.74
N ASN A 177 -2.64 20.98 -10.45
CA ASN A 177 -3.88 21.23 -9.71
C ASN A 177 -5.13 20.62 -10.40
N SER A 178 -4.95 19.43 -10.99
CA SER A 178 -6.03 18.68 -11.64
C SER A 178 -6.81 17.83 -10.63
N TYR A 179 -8.14 17.84 -10.75
CA TYR A 179 -9.04 17.16 -9.81
C TYR A 179 -9.25 15.68 -10.15
N SER A 180 -9.00 15.30 -11.41
CA SER A 180 -9.23 13.95 -11.92
C SER A 180 -8.05 13.45 -12.76
N LEU A 181 -7.76 12.14 -12.70
CA LEU A 181 -6.77 11.50 -13.58
C LEU A 181 -7.11 11.71 -15.06
N ARG A 182 -8.39 11.87 -15.39
CA ARG A 182 -8.84 12.11 -16.77
C ARG A 182 -8.39 13.45 -17.33
N GLU A 183 -8.04 14.41 -16.48
CA GLU A 183 -7.57 15.74 -16.90
C GLU A 183 -6.10 15.73 -17.30
N VAL A 184 -5.34 14.71 -16.89
CA VAL A 184 -3.89 14.59 -17.19
C VAL A 184 -3.58 13.52 -18.23
N ILE A 185 -4.60 12.76 -18.66
CA ILE A 185 -4.51 11.73 -19.70
C ILE A 185 -5.22 12.25 -20.95
N LEU A 186 -4.51 12.37 -22.07
CA LEU A 186 -5.08 12.91 -23.32
C LEU A 186 -6.29 12.12 -23.83
N PHE A 187 -6.26 10.79 -23.72
CA PHE A 187 -7.31 9.88 -24.17
C PHE A 187 -7.69 8.92 -23.04
N PRO A 188 -8.47 9.35 -22.04
CA PRO A 188 -8.83 8.50 -20.91
C PRO A 188 -9.80 7.40 -21.35
N THR A 189 -9.73 6.24 -20.70
CA THR A 189 -10.68 5.15 -20.95
C THR A 189 -12.11 5.59 -20.63
N MET A 190 -12.98 5.54 -21.64
CA MET A 190 -14.39 5.89 -21.53
C MET A 190 -15.24 4.63 -21.38
N LYS A 191 -16.35 4.74 -20.64
CA LYS A 191 -17.37 3.69 -20.65
C LYS A 191 -17.94 3.58 -22.07
N PRO A 192 -18.08 2.36 -22.62
CA PRO A 192 -18.78 2.16 -23.89
C PRO A 192 -20.16 2.80 -23.84
N LYS A 193 -20.61 3.40 -24.95
CA LYS A 193 -22.02 3.82 -25.05
C LYS A 193 -22.87 2.56 -25.02
N SER A 194 -23.85 2.50 -24.11
CA SER A 194 -24.92 1.50 -24.19
C SER A 194 -25.58 1.64 -25.56
N SER A 195 -25.59 0.55 -26.33
CA SER A 195 -26.40 0.46 -27.55
C SER A 195 -27.87 0.35 -27.19
#